data_AF-A0A4U6CBT7-F1
#
_entry.id   AF-A0A4U6CBT7-F1
#
_cell.length_a   1.000
_cell.length_b   1.000
_cell.length_c   1.000
_cell.angle_alpha   90.00
_cell.angle_beta   90.00
_cell.angle_gamma   90.00
#
_symmetry.space_group_name_H-M   'P 1'
#
loop_
_entity.id
_entity.type
_entity.pdbx_description
1 polymer ?
#
loop_
_entity_poly.entity_id
_entity_poly.type
_entity_poly.pdbx_seq_one_letter_code
_entity_poly.pdbx_strand_id
1 'polypeptide(L)'
;MSELHEEIAEFRKRRENEQSSARQMAALFLSAGIEISQALEAPAAERGRIVLRIERLLERERLRGARRHWTYDLNRHIALKQARDHLRATLD
;
A
#
# COMPACT_ATOMS: atom_id res chain seq x y z
N MET A 1 -3.82 -27.92 -24.99
CA MET A 1 -4.33 -28.12 -23.61
C MET A 1 -3.45 -27.46 -22.55
N SER A 2 -2.11 -27.38 -22.69
CA SER A 2 -1.24 -26.67 -21.71
C SER A 2 -1.48 -25.15 -21.69
N GLU A 3 -1.52 -24.52 -22.86
CA GLU A 3 -1.62 -23.05 -23.01
C GLU A 3 -2.87 -22.46 -22.33
N LEU A 4 -4.04 -23.08 -22.50
CA LEU A 4 -5.28 -22.65 -21.84
C LEU A 4 -5.21 -22.75 -20.31
N HIS A 5 -4.50 -23.73 -19.76
CA HIS A 5 -4.35 -23.84 -18.30
C HIS A 5 -3.38 -22.77 -17.76
N GLU A 6 -2.33 -22.46 -18.52
CA GLU A 6 -1.39 -21.37 -18.21
C GLU A 6 -2.08 -20.01 -18.25
N GLU A 7 -2.87 -19.73 -19.30
CA GLU A 7 -3.66 -18.48 -19.40
C GLU A 7 -4.66 -18.32 -18.24
N ILE A 8 -5.35 -19.40 -17.84
CA ILE A 8 -6.27 -19.38 -16.70
C ILE A 8 -5.50 -19.09 -15.39
N ALA A 9 -4.33 -19.69 -15.19
CA ALA A 9 -3.51 -19.47 -14.01
C ALA A 9 -3.00 -18.02 -13.94
N GLU A 10 -2.49 -17.48 -15.05
CA GLU A 10 -2.08 -16.09 -15.15
C GLU A 10 -3.24 -15.13 -14.89
N PHE A 11 -4.42 -15.41 -15.45
CA PHE A 11 -5.60 -14.61 -15.23
C PHE A 11 -5.99 -14.58 -13.75
N ARG A 12 -6.04 -15.73 -13.08
CA ARG A 12 -6.33 -15.81 -11.64
C ARG A 12 -5.32 -15.03 -10.82
N LYS A 13 -4.03 -15.19 -11.10
CA LYS A 13 -2.95 -14.47 -10.41
C LYS A 13 -3.08 -12.96 -10.59
N ARG A 14 -3.42 -12.48 -11.80
CA ARG A 14 -3.66 -11.06 -12.07
C ARG A 14 -4.83 -10.53 -11.25
N ARG A 15 -5.96 -11.25 -11.24
CA ARG A 15 -7.15 -10.87 -10.46
C ARG A 15 -6.89 -10.84 -8.96
N GLU A 16 -6.12 -11.79 -8.45
CA GLU A 16 -5.71 -11.82 -7.04
C GLU A 16 -4.82 -10.62 -6.70
N ASN A 17 -3.86 -10.29 -7.57
CA ASN A 17 -3.01 -9.11 -7.41
C ASN A 17 -3.81 -7.80 -7.44
N GLU A 18 -4.74 -7.65 -8.40
CA GLU A 18 -5.65 -6.50 -8.48
C GLU A 18 -6.48 -6.36 -7.21
N GLN A 19 -7.08 -7.46 -6.74
CA GLN A 19 -7.90 -7.44 -5.53
C GLN A 19 -7.06 -7.13 -4.28
N SER A 20 -5.85 -7.68 -4.19
CA SER A 20 -4.91 -7.41 -3.11
C SER A 20 -4.52 -5.93 -3.08
N SER A 21 -4.18 -5.36 -4.25
CA SER A 21 -3.84 -3.95 -4.40
C SER A 21 -5.02 -3.04 -4.03
N ALA A 22 -6.24 -3.35 -4.52
CA ALA A 22 -7.44 -2.59 -4.18
C ALA A 22 -7.76 -2.61 -2.68
N ARG A 23 -7.63 -3.77 -2.00
CA ARG A 23 -7.81 -3.89 -0.55
C ARG A 23 -6.80 -3.04 0.23
N GLN A 24 -5.54 -3.02 -0.22
CA GLN A 24 -4.49 -2.22 0.42
C GLN A 24 -4.72 -0.72 0.24
N MET A 25 -5.14 -0.28 -0.94
CA MET A 25 -5.53 1.11 -1.20
C MET A 25 -6.70 1.54 -0.31
N ALA A 26 -7.75 0.72 -0.23
CA ALA A 26 -8.89 0.98 0.66
C ALA A 26 -8.44 1.03 2.13
N ALA A 27 -7.57 0.11 2.57
CA ALA A 27 -7.02 0.13 3.93
C ALA A 27 -6.20 1.40 4.21
N LEU A 28 -5.39 1.86 3.27
CA LEU A 28 -4.65 3.13 3.42
C LEU A 28 -5.60 4.32 3.55
N PHE A 29 -6.61 4.40 2.67
CA PHE A 29 -7.59 5.47 2.73
C PHE A 29 -8.34 5.49 4.06
N LEU A 30 -8.91 4.34 4.46
CA LEU A 30 -9.70 4.21 5.69
C LEU A 30 -8.87 4.48 6.96
N SER A 31 -7.58 4.12 6.95
CA SER A 31 -6.75 4.18 8.16
C SER A 31 -5.88 5.43 8.30
N ALA A 32 -5.54 6.08 7.18
CA ALA A 32 -4.61 7.22 7.14
C ALA A 32 -5.17 8.45 6.41
N GLY A 33 -6.32 8.33 5.74
CA GLY A 33 -6.92 9.39 4.93
C GLY A 33 -6.05 9.77 3.74
N ILE A 34 -5.35 8.80 3.13
CA ILE A 34 -4.47 9.02 1.99
C ILE A 34 -5.05 8.27 0.80
N GLU A 35 -5.36 9.00 -0.26
CA GLU A 35 -5.73 8.44 -1.56
C GLU A 35 -4.49 8.25 -2.41
N ILE A 36 -4.12 6.99 -2.71
CA ILE A 36 -2.91 6.70 -3.50
C ILE A 36 -3.01 7.27 -4.91
N SER A 37 -4.18 7.19 -5.56
CA SER A 37 -4.37 7.71 -6.93
C SER A 37 -4.01 9.19 -7.00
N GLN A 38 -4.57 10.00 -6.10
CA GLN A 38 -4.26 11.42 -6.00
C GLN A 38 -2.79 11.66 -5.64
N ALA A 39 -2.21 10.83 -4.78
CA ALA A 39 -0.80 10.93 -4.42
C ALA A 39 0.14 10.62 -5.59
N LEU A 40 -0.23 9.73 -6.52
CA LEU A 40 0.59 9.41 -7.70
C LEU A 40 0.55 10.53 -8.75
N GLU A 41 -0.61 11.18 -8.89
CA GLU A 41 -0.83 12.30 -9.82
C GLU A 41 -0.23 13.62 -9.30
N ALA A 42 0.11 13.70 -8.01
CA ALA A 42 0.67 14.90 -7.41
C ALA A 42 2.06 15.27 -7.97
N PRO A 43 2.44 16.57 -7.98
CA PRO A 43 3.79 16.99 -8.33
C PRO A 43 4.87 16.34 -7.46
N ALA A 44 6.08 16.12 -8.00
CA ALA A 44 7.16 15.42 -7.30
C ALA A 44 7.46 15.95 -5.89
N ALA A 45 7.44 17.26 -5.69
CA ALA A 45 7.64 17.89 -4.38
C ALA A 45 6.53 17.53 -3.36
N GLU A 46 5.28 17.43 -3.82
CA GLU A 46 4.14 17.03 -2.99
C GLU A 46 4.17 15.53 -2.70
N ARG A 47 4.53 14.71 -3.68
CA ARG A 47 4.77 13.26 -3.49
C ARG A 47 5.81 13.00 -2.41
N GLY A 48 6.93 13.74 -2.42
CA GLY A 48 7.94 13.65 -1.36
C GLY A 48 7.38 13.94 0.04
N ARG A 49 6.49 14.94 0.17
CA ARG A 49 5.81 15.23 1.45
C ARG A 49 4.86 14.12 1.88
N ILE A 50 4.15 13.52 0.92
CA ILE A 50 3.26 12.38 1.17
C ILE A 50 4.06 11.16 1.63
N VAL A 51 5.19 10.86 0.99
CA VAL A 51 6.10 9.79 1.41
C VAL A 51 6.57 10.00 2.86
N LEU A 52 7.04 11.21 3.20
CA LEU A 52 7.46 11.54 4.57
C LEU A 52 6.31 11.38 5.59
N ARG A 53 5.07 11.74 5.21
CA ARG A 53 3.89 11.53 6.06
C ARG A 53 3.63 10.04 6.29
N ILE A 54 3.70 9.22 5.24
CA ILE A 54 3.50 7.77 5.32
C ILE A 54 4.58 7.13 6.20
N GLU A 55 5.84 7.54 6.07
CA GLU A 55 6.94 7.05 6.90
C GLU A 55 6.70 7.32 8.39
N ARG A 56 6.26 8.52 8.75
CA ARG A 56 5.89 8.87 10.14
C ARG A 56 4.70 8.06 10.66
N LEU A 57 3.74 7.73 9.80
CA LEU A 57 2.60 6.87 10.17
C LEU A 57 3.05 5.43 10.38
N LEU A 58 3.89 4.91 9.47
CA LEU A 58 4.44 3.57 9.56
C LEU A 58 5.29 3.39 10.83
N GLU A 59 6.09 4.39 11.19
CA GLU A 59 6.89 4.35 12.40
C GLU A 59 6.04 4.36 13.66
N ARG A 60 4.99 5.20 13.71
CA ARG A 60 3.99 5.15 14.79
C ARG A 60 3.34 3.79 14.90
N GLU A 61 3.08 3.13 13.78
CA GLU A 61 2.52 1.79 13.77
C GLU A 61 3.48 0.73 14.32
N ARG A 62 4.75 0.81 13.94
CA ARG A 62 5.80 -0.07 14.47
C ARG A 62 5.95 0.09 15.97
N LEU A 63 5.94 1.33 16.47
CA LEU A 63 6.02 1.59 17.92
C LEU A 63 4.83 1.01 18.67
N ARG A 64 3.61 1.07 18.11
CA ARG A 64 2.43 0.41 18.67
C ARG A 64 2.62 -1.11 18.73
N GLY A 65 3.07 -1.72 17.63
CA GLY A 65 3.34 -3.15 17.55
C GLY A 65 4.41 -3.62 18.54
N ALA A 66 5.52 -2.88 18.63
CA ALA A 66 6.61 -3.17 19.57
C ALA A 66 6.15 -3.11 21.03
N ARG A 67 5.23 -2.19 21.35
CA ARG A 67 4.64 -2.05 22.69
C ARG A 67 3.46 -3.00 22.95
N ARG A 68 3.10 -3.87 21.99
CA ARG A 68 1.90 -4.72 22.02
C ARG A 68 0.63 -3.91 22.32
N HIS A 69 0.58 -2.68 21.81
CA HIS A 69 -0.54 -1.78 22.02
C HIS A 69 -1.76 -2.33 21.28
N TRP A 70 -2.93 -2.32 21.93
CA TRP A 70 -4.17 -2.91 21.40
C TRP A 70 -4.63 -2.28 20.08
N THR A 71 -4.24 -1.02 19.81
CA THR A 71 -4.55 -0.33 18.54
C THR A 71 -3.61 -0.70 17.39
N TYR A 72 -2.64 -1.58 17.60
CA TYR A 72 -1.77 -2.05 16.52
C TYR A 72 -2.61 -2.80 15.49
N ASP A 73 -2.44 -2.44 14.22
CA ASP A 73 -3.15 -3.02 13.10
C ASP A 73 -2.15 -3.45 12.02
N LEU A 74 -2.06 -4.77 11.79
CA LEU A 74 -1.18 -5.36 10.78
C LEU A 74 -1.58 -4.96 9.35
N ASN A 75 -2.88 -4.84 9.06
CA ASN A 75 -3.35 -4.43 7.73
C ASN A 75 -2.97 -2.98 7.47
N ARG A 76 -3.11 -2.11 8.47
CA ARG A 76 -2.64 -0.73 8.40
C ARG A 76 -1.12 -0.66 8.18
N HIS A 77 -0.35 -1.50 8.87
CA HIS A 77 1.10 -1.59 8.68
C HIS A 77 1.46 -1.98 7.24
N ILE A 78 0.86 -3.05 6.72
CA ILE A 78 1.09 -3.56 5.37
C ILE A 78 0.73 -2.49 4.32
N ALA A 79 -0.44 -1.88 4.46
CA ALA A 79 -0.91 -0.81 3.56
C ALA A 79 0.04 0.40 3.54
N LEU A 80 0.48 0.87 4.71
CA LEU A 80 1.44 1.99 4.81
C LEU A 80 2.79 1.65 4.17
N LYS A 81 3.30 0.43 4.39
CA LYS A 81 4.58 -0.01 3.80
C LYS A 81 4.49 -0.03 2.28
N GLN A 82 3.45 -0.66 1.73
CA GLN A 82 3.27 -0.79 0.28
C GLN A 82 3.03 0.57 -0.39
N ALA A 83 2.23 1.45 0.23
CA ALA A 83 2.00 2.80 -0.27
C ALA A 83 3.30 3.59 -0.38
N ARG A 84 4.17 3.51 0.63
CA ARG A 84 5.49 4.14 0.62
C ARG A 84 6.36 3.57 -0.50
N ASP A 85 6.43 2.24 -0.60
CA ASP A 85 7.29 1.57 -1.58
C ASP A 85 6.84 1.92 -3.01
N HIS A 86 5.52 1.97 -3.25
CA HIS A 86 4.95 2.38 -4.53
C HIS A 86 5.24 3.84 -4.89
N LEU A 87 5.07 4.77 -3.94
CA LEU A 87 5.35 6.18 -4.17
C LEU A 87 6.84 6.45 -4.38
N ARG A 88 7.73 5.77 -3.65
CA ARG A 88 9.19 5.90 -3.86
C ARG A 88 9.62 5.43 -5.25
N ALA A 89 9.03 4.34 -5.76
CA ALA A 89 9.30 3.85 -7.11
C ALA A 89 8.91 4.84 -8.23
N THR A 90 8.17 5.91 -7.92
CA THR A 90 7.82 6.98 -8.87
C THR A 90 8.65 8.26 -8.72
N LEU A 91 9.51 8.32 -7.70
CA LEU A 91 10.41 9.43 -7.40
C LEU A 91 11.85 9.16 -7.85
N ASP A 92 12.23 7.88 -7.99
CA ASP A 92 13.47 7.42 -8.61
C ASP A 92 13.37 7.47 -10.15
#